data_AF-A0A432ZVW9-F1
#
_entry.id   AF-A0A432ZVW9-F1
#
_cell.length_a   1.000
_cell.length_b   1.000
_cell.length_c   1.000
_cell.angle_alpha   90.00
_cell.angle_beta   90.00
_cell.angle_gamma   90.00
#
_symmetry.space_group_name_H-M   'P 1'
#
loop_
_entity.id
_entity.type
_entity.pdbx_description
1 polymer ?
#
loop_
_entity_poly.entity_id
_entity_poly.type
_entity_poly.pdbx_seq_one_letter_code
_entity_poly.pdbx_strand_id
1 'polypeptide(L)'
;MGYYYQHRLGFSFHCLQRIRERIPAFKNENDWIIKEKIIKMIDNSSDLIETTKNLYIKLDDLKGNLYVVVAKQTRLIVTVTPMSPGKLLDIITRN
;
A
#
# COMPACT_ATOMS: atom_id res chain seq x y z
N MET A 1 -10.76 -22.46 13.87
CA MET A 1 -9.50 -21.79 14.24
C MET A 1 -9.36 -20.54 13.39
N GLY A 2 -9.61 -19.36 13.96
CA GLY A 2 -9.49 -18.09 13.25
C GLY A 2 -8.03 -17.62 13.25
N TYR A 3 -7.35 -17.74 12.11
CA TYR A 3 -6.03 -17.17 11.92
C TYR A 3 -6.17 -15.63 11.87
N TYR A 4 -6.10 -14.98 13.03
CA TYR A 4 -5.87 -13.54 13.13
C TYR A 4 -4.42 -13.27 12.68
N TYR A 5 -4.22 -13.10 11.38
CA TYR A 5 -2.93 -12.74 10.81
C TYR A 5 -2.61 -11.30 11.22
N GLN A 6 -1.86 -11.17 12.33
CA GLN A 6 -1.51 -9.92 12.98
C GLN A 6 -0.30 -9.27 12.30
N HIS A 7 -0.43 -8.86 11.03
CA HIS A 7 0.49 -7.83 10.53
C HIS A 7 0.12 -6.52 11.22
N ARG A 8 1.08 -5.91 11.93
CA ARG A 8 0.93 -4.66 12.72
C ARG A 8 0.71 -3.40 11.84
N LEU A 9 0.17 -3.56 10.63
CA LEU A 9 -0.14 -2.47 9.72
C LEU A 9 -1.64 -2.15 9.79
N GLY A 10 -1.96 -0.97 10.31
CA GLY A 10 -3.33 -0.48 10.34
C GLY A 10 -3.77 -0.03 8.94
N PHE A 11 -5.05 -0.20 8.59
CA PHE A 11 -5.61 0.35 7.36
C PHE A 11 -6.49 1.55 7.69
N SER A 12 -6.23 2.70 7.07
CA SER A 12 -7.18 3.83 7.12
C SER A 12 -8.43 3.51 6.30
N PHE A 13 -9.59 4.02 6.74
CA PHE A 13 -10.83 3.97 5.98
C PHE A 13 -10.67 4.55 4.57
N HIS A 14 -9.96 5.69 4.46
CA HIS A 14 -9.67 6.31 3.17
C HIS A 14 -8.82 5.40 2.28
N CYS A 15 -7.89 4.64 2.85
CA CYS A 15 -7.05 3.72 2.08
C CYS A 15 -7.88 2.61 1.41
N LEU A 16 -8.83 2.01 2.13
CA LEU A 16 -9.68 0.94 1.58
C LEU A 16 -10.54 1.46 0.41
N GLN A 17 -11.09 2.66 0.53
CA GLN A 17 -11.83 3.29 -0.56
C GLN A 17 -10.92 3.51 -1.78
N ARG A 18 -9.72 4.05 -1.59
CA ARG A 18 -8.76 4.27 -2.69
C ARG A 18 -8.33 2.98 -3.36
N ILE A 19 -8.14 1.91 -2.59
CA ILE A 19 -7.81 0.59 -3.13
C ILE A 19 -8.92 0.10 -4.07
N ARG A 20 -10.19 0.22 -3.65
CA ARG A 20 -11.35 -0.14 -4.48
C ARG A 20 -11.46 0.70 -5.76
N GLU A 21 -11.16 2.00 -5.68
CA GLU A 21 -11.19 2.91 -6.83
C GLU A 21 -10.06 2.62 -7.83
N ARG A 22 -8.87 2.27 -7.33
CA ARG A 22 -7.65 2.15 -8.14
C ARG A 22 -7.39 0.76 -8.68
N ILE A 23 -7.87 -0.27 -8.00
CA ILE A 23 -7.64 -1.65 -8.37
C ILE A 23 -8.98 -2.29 -8.76
N PRO A 24 -9.24 -2.51 -10.06
CA PRO A 24 -10.53 -3.02 -10.52
C PRO A 24 -10.86 -4.41 -9.95
N ALA A 25 -9.84 -5.21 -9.65
CA ALA A 25 -9.99 -6.53 -9.02
C ALA A 25 -10.58 -6.47 -7.60
N PHE A 26 -10.52 -5.33 -6.91
CA PHE A 26 -11.02 -5.17 -5.54
C PHE A 26 -12.35 -4.43 -5.44
N LYS A 27 -12.95 -4.04 -6.57
CA LYS A 27 -14.14 -3.18 -6.60
C LYS A 27 -15.35 -3.77 -5.87
N ASN A 28 -15.54 -5.09 -5.97
CA ASN A 28 -16.67 -5.82 -5.37
C ASN A 28 -16.21 -6.80 -4.27
N GLU A 29 -14.97 -6.71 -3.82
CA GLU A 29 -14.47 -7.62 -2.78
C GLU A 29 -14.74 -7.09 -1.37
N ASN A 30 -14.88 -8.04 -0.44
CA ASN A 30 -15.02 -7.74 0.98
C ASN A 30 -13.74 -7.07 1.51
N ASP A 31 -13.90 -6.09 2.39
CA ASP A 31 -12.78 -5.35 3.01
C ASP A 31 -11.75 -6.26 3.66
N TRP A 32 -12.20 -7.39 4.20
CA TRP A 32 -11.32 -8.39 4.81
C TRP A 32 -10.39 -9.06 3.78
N ILE A 33 -10.94 -9.48 2.63
CA ILE A 33 -10.18 -10.09 1.55
C ILE A 33 -9.19 -9.08 0.94
N ILE A 34 -9.63 -7.83 0.79
CA ILE A 34 -8.79 -6.73 0.29
C ILE A 34 -7.57 -6.55 1.21
N LYS A 35 -7.77 -6.52 2.53
CA LYS A 35 -6.68 -6.38 3.50
C LYS A 35 -5.68 -7.53 3.39
N GLU A 36 -6.15 -8.78 3.37
CA GLU A 36 -5.28 -9.94 3.24
C GLU A 36 -4.46 -9.92 1.93
N LYS A 37 -5.10 -9.61 0.80
CA LYS A 37 -4.42 -9.55 -0.49
C LYS A 37 -3.40 -8.42 -0.54
N ILE A 38 -3.72 -7.24 -0.04
CA ILE A 38 -2.77 -6.12 0.03
C ILE A 38 -1.56 -6.48 0.89
N ILE A 39 -1.78 -7.14 2.03
CA ILE A 39 -0.67 -7.59 2.89
C ILE A 39 0.23 -8.57 2.15
N LYS A 40 -0.34 -9.56 1.46
CA LYS A 40 0.44 -10.53 0.67
C LYS A 40 1.23 -9.85 -0.45
N MET A 41 0.63 -8.87 -1.13
CA MET A 41 1.32 -8.09 -2.16
C MET A 41 2.44 -7.21 -1.59
N ILE A 42 2.28 -6.69 -0.36
CA ILE A 42 3.32 -5.94 0.33
C ILE A 42 4.48 -6.86 0.73
N ASP A 43 4.20 -8.07 1.20
CA ASP A 43 5.21 -9.07 1.58
C ASP A 43 6.03 -9.53 0.36
N ASN A 44 5.37 -9.71 -0.78
CA ASN A 44 6.00 -10.04 -2.05
C ASN A 44 6.71 -8.86 -2.74
N SER A 45 6.54 -7.64 -2.24
CA SER A 45 7.10 -6.43 -2.87
C SER A 45 8.62 -6.42 -2.77
N SER A 46 9.29 -6.17 -3.89
CA SER A 46 10.76 -6.07 -3.93
C SER A 46 11.26 -4.62 -3.80
N ASP A 47 10.45 -3.64 -4.21
CA ASP A 47 10.82 -2.23 -4.23
C ASP A 47 10.21 -1.47 -3.03
N LEU A 48 11.07 -1.15 -2.07
CA LEU A 48 10.75 -0.35 -0.89
C LEU A 48 11.51 0.97 -0.95
N ILE A 49 10.78 2.08 -0.97
CA ILE A 49 11.35 3.43 -0.90
C ILE A 49 11.01 4.02 0.45
N GLU A 50 12.04 4.25 1.25
CA GLU A 50 11.90 4.72 2.61
C GLU A 50 12.18 6.23 2.72
N THR A 51 11.25 6.97 3.30
CA THR A 51 11.35 8.41 3.59
C THR A 51 11.40 8.65 5.08
N THR A 52 11.86 9.82 5.53
CA THR A 52 11.90 10.20 6.95
C THR A 52 10.57 9.96 7.69
N LYS A 53 9.43 10.22 7.03
CA LYS A 53 8.08 10.08 7.63
C LYS A 53 7.27 8.88 7.11
N ASN A 54 7.48 8.51 5.84
CA ASN A 54 6.64 7.57 5.12
C ASN A 54 7.47 6.44 4.52
N LEU A 55 6.85 5.29 4.30
CA LEU A 55 7.38 4.16 3.56
C LEU A 55 6.50 3.94 2.34
N TYR A 56 7.11 3.91 1.17
CA TYR A 56 6.44 3.66 -0.10
C TYR A 56 6.80 2.25 -0.56
N ILE A 57 5.79 1.42 -0.74
CA ILE A 57 5.94 0.01 -1.12
C ILE A 57 5.30 -0.18 -2.48
N LYS A 58 6.06 -0.66 -3.46
CA LYS A 58 5.54 -0.88 -4.80
C LYS A 58 4.75 -2.19 -4.87
N LEU A 59 3.59 -2.17 -5.50
CA LEU A 59 2.84 -3.42 -5.73
C LEU A 59 3.26 -4.01 -7.08
N ASP A 60 4.24 -4.92 -7.05
CA ASP A 60 4.80 -5.56 -8.25
C ASP A 60 3.80 -6.50 -8.96
N ASP A 61 2.86 -7.08 -8.21
CA ASP A 61 1.79 -7.94 -8.73
C ASP A 61 0.79 -7.21 -9.66
N LEU A 62 0.77 -5.88 -9.66
CA LEU A 62 -0.18 -5.08 -10.44
C LEU A 62 0.51 -4.39 -11.61
N LYS A 63 -0.11 -4.46 -12.79
CA LYS A 63 0.34 -3.70 -13.96
C LYS A 63 0.15 -2.20 -13.70
N GLY A 64 1.25 -1.53 -13.34
CA GLY A 64 1.30 -0.08 -13.13
C GLY A 64 2.20 0.28 -11.95
N ASN A 65 2.69 1.51 -11.94
CA ASN A 65 3.53 2.05 -10.85
C ASN A 65 2.66 2.39 -9.62
N LEU A 66 1.99 1.38 -9.05
CA LEU A 66 1.15 1.56 -7.87
C LEU A 66 1.98 1.43 -6.60
N TYR A 67 1.90 2.45 -5.74
CA TYR A 67 2.61 2.49 -4.48
C TYR A 67 1.62 2.55 -3.33
N VAL A 68 1.87 1.72 -2.32
CA VAL A 68 1.24 1.78 -1.01
C VAL A 68 2.05 2.73 -0.15
N VAL A 69 1.37 3.70 0.45
CA VAL A 69 1.99 4.68 1.35
C VAL A 69 1.67 4.30 2.79
N VAL A 70 2.71 4.02 3.56
CA VAL A 70 2.64 3.66 4.97
C VAL A 70 3.27 4.76 5.81
N ALA A 71 2.54 5.30 6.79
CA ALA A 71 3.10 6.22 7.78
C ALA A 71 3.90 5.43 8.81
N LYS A 72 5.19 5.74 9.00
CA LYS A 72 6.08 4.96 9.89
C LYS A 72 5.69 5.06 11.35
N GLN A 73 5.34 6.27 11.80
CA GLN A 73 5.04 6.55 13.21
C GLN A 73 3.85 5.74 13.71
N THR A 74 2.79 5.67 12.91
CA THR A 74 1.54 4.99 13.24
C THR A 74 1.44 3.59 12.66
N ARG A 75 2.42 3.18 11.83
CA ARG A 75 2.40 1.93 11.05
C ARG A 75 1.06 1.75 10.32
N LEU A 76 0.58 2.84 9.73
CA LEU A 76 -0.75 2.90 9.13
C LEU A 76 -0.63 3.11 7.63
N ILE A 77 -1.34 2.28 6.86
CA ILE A 77 -1.48 2.42 5.43
C ILE A 77 -2.46 3.56 5.16
N VAL A 78 -1.92 4.67 4.67
CA VAL A 78 -2.65 5.93 4.50
C VAL A 78 -3.42 5.93 3.18
N THR A 79 -2.77 5.50 2.10
CA THR A 79 -3.33 5.55 0.76
C THR A 79 -2.58 4.64 -0.21
N VAL A 80 -3.21 4.36 -1.35
CA VAL A 80 -2.60 3.67 -2.49
C VAL A 80 -2.69 4.58 -3.70
N THR A 81 -1.55 4.91 -4.30
CA THR A 81 -1.47 5.91 -5.37
C THR A 81 -0.57 5.45 -6.50
N PRO A 82 -0.96 5.65 -7.77
CA PRO A 82 -0.02 5.55 -8.86
C PRO A 82 0.98 6.71 -8.79
N MET A 83 2.27 6.40 -8.79
CA MET A 83 3.34 7.40 -8.81
C MET A 83 4.01 7.45 -10.18
N SER A 84 4.24 8.66 -10.69
CA SER A 84 5.11 8.85 -11.85
C SER A 84 6.59 8.79 -11.43
N PRO A 85 7.50 8.36 -12.33
CA PRO A 85 8.93 8.29 -12.02
C PRO A 85 9.52 9.61 -11.52
N GLY A 86 9.10 10.74 -12.08
CA GLY A 86 9.56 12.06 -11.62
C GLY A 86 9.13 12.40 -10.20
N LYS A 87 7.92 11.99 -9.77
CA LYS A 87 7.47 12.19 -8.38
C LYS A 87 8.22 11.27 -7.42
N LEU A 88 8.54 10.04 -7.82
CA LEU A 88 9.35 9.14 -7.01
C LEU A 88 10.75 9.71 -6.79
N LEU A 89 11.37 10.23 -7.86
CA LEU A 89 12.68 10.87 -7.75
C LEU A 89 12.62 12.08 -6.81
N ASP A 90 11.63 12.96 -6.94
CA ASP A 90 11.45 14.10 -6.04
C ASP A 90 11.31 13.68 -4.57
N ILE A 91 10.59 12.59 -4.29
CA ILE A 91 10.45 12.03 -2.94
C ILE A 91 11.77 11.49 -2.41
N ILE A 92 12.57 10.83 -3.27
CA ILE A 92 13.88 10.29 -2.90
C ILE A 92 14.88 11.44 -2.66
N THR A 93 14.84 12.50 -3.48
CA THR A 93 15.78 13.61 -3.43
C THR A 93 15.48 14.63 -2.32
N ARG A 94 14.20 14.84 -1.97
CA ARG A 94 13.79 15.77 -0.90
C ARG A 94 13.86 15.18 0.51
N ASN A 95 14.40 13.99 0.63
CA ASN A 95 14.41 13.18 1.84
C ASN A 95 15.48 13.62 2.84
#